data_AF-A0A957USV6-F1
#
_entry.id   AF-A0A957USV6-F1
#
_cell.length_a   1.000
_cell.length_b   1.000
_cell.length_c   1.000
_cell.angle_alpha   90.00
_cell.angle_beta   90.00
_cell.angle_gamma   90.00
#
_symmetry.space_group_name_H-M   'P 1'
#
loop_
_entity.id
_entity.type
_entity.pdbx_description
1 polymer ?
#
loop_
_entity_poly.entity_id
_entity_poly.type
_entity_poly.pdbx_seq_one_letter_code
_entity_poly.pdbx_strand_id
1 'polypeptide(L)' 'MSFSYVVRRILLVFLVIWSAATLNFFIPKITPRNPIREKLLEQASRGGYIPPGFEDMVQSYEKRFGLDQPVWKQYLTY' A
#
# COMPACT_ATOMS: atom_id res chain seq x y z
N MET A 1 -1.52 -35.70 -20.62
CA MET A 1 -1.10 -34.67 -19.64
C MET A 1 -1.38 -35.24 -18.26
N SER A 2 -0.37 -35.50 -17.43
CA SER A 2 -0.62 -36.04 -16.08
C SER A 2 -1.26 -34.96 -15.20
N PHE A 3 -2.22 -35.34 -14.36
CA PHE A 3 -2.86 -34.45 -13.38
C PHE A 3 -1.83 -33.68 -12.53
N SER A 4 -0.74 -34.35 -12.17
CA SER A 4 0.41 -33.78 -11.46
C SER A 4 1.11 -32.65 -12.23
N TYR A 5 1.18 -32.72 -13.55
CA TYR A 5 1.75 -31.65 -14.39
C TYR A 5 0.87 -30.40 -14.35
N VAL A 6 -0.44 -30.56 -14.44
CA VAL A 6 -1.40 -29.45 -14.40
C VAL A 6 -1.38 -28.77 -13.03
N VAL A 7 -1.41 -29.54 -11.94
CA VAL A 7 -1.34 -29.01 -10.57
C VAL A 7 -0.04 -28.25 -10.33
N ARG A 8 1.11 -28.81 -10.73
CA ARG A 8 2.41 -28.13 -10.62
C ARG A 8 2.42 -26.80 -11.36
N ARG A 9 1.82 -26.76 -12.55
CA ARG A 9 1.78 -25.55 -13.38
C ARG A 9 0.90 -24.47 -12.74
N ILE A 10 -0.27 -24.85 -12.21
CA ILE A 10 -1.16 -23.92 -11.49
C ILE A 10 -0.46 -23.37 -10.24
N LEU A 11 0.20 -24.21 -9.45
CA LEU A 11 0.94 -23.78 -8.26
C LEU A 11 2.07 -22.80 -8.62
N LEU A 12 2.82 -23.06 -9.69
CA LEU A 12 3.87 -22.14 -10.15
C LEU A 12 3.30 -20.78 -10.57
N VAL A 13 2.22 -20.76 -11.35
CA VAL A 13 1.56 -19.51 -11.76
C VAL A 13 1.04 -18.76 -10.54
N PHE A 14 0.39 -19.46 -9.61
CA PHE A 14 -0.08 -18.88 -8.36
C PHE A 14 1.06 -18.26 -7.55
N LEU A 15 2.18 -18.98 -7.38
CA LEU A 15 3.34 -18.48 -6.65
C LEU A 15 3.96 -17.25 -7.31
N VAL A 16 4.03 -17.21 -8.64
CA VAL A 16 4.53 -16.04 -9.38
C VAL A 16 3.61 -14.83 -9.16
N ILE A 17 2.29 -15.00 -9.30
CA ILE A 17 1.32 -13.92 -9.10
C ILE A 17 1.36 -13.44 -7.65
N TRP A 18 1.38 -14.36 -6.69
CA TRP A 18 1.45 -14.04 -5.27
C TRP A 18 2.76 -13.32 -4.90
N SER A 19 3.89 -13.76 -5.45
CA SER A 19 5.18 -13.10 -5.26
C SER A 19 5.17 -11.68 -5.84
N ALA A 20 4.64 -11.51 -7.06
CA ALA A 20 4.52 -10.20 -7.69
C ALA A 20 3.61 -9.25 -6.91
N ALA A 21 2.45 -9.73 -6.44
CA ALA A 21 1.54 -8.96 -5.59
C ALA A 21 2.21 -8.55 -4.27
N THR A 22 2.95 -9.46 -3.65
CA THR A 22 3.72 -9.21 -2.43
C THR A 22 4.77 -8.14 -2.64
N LEU A 23 5.56 -8.24 -3.72
CA LEU A 23 6.55 -7.22 -4.05
C LEU A 23 5.91 -5.86 -4.31
N ASN A 24 4.83 -5.79 -5.09
CA ASN A 24 4.11 -4.54 -5.37
C ASN A 24 3.57 -3.88 -4.10
N PHE A 25 3.17 -4.66 -3.10
CA PHE A 25 2.73 -4.13 -1.80
C PHE A 25 3.91 -3.65 -0.93
N PHE A 26 4.97 -4.45 -0.82
CA PHE A 26 6.07 -4.17 0.11
C PHE A 26 7.05 -3.11 -0.40
N ILE A 27 7.32 -3.03 -1.71
CA ILE A 27 8.23 -2.04 -2.31
C ILE A 27 7.91 -0.61 -1.87
N PRO A 28 6.67 -0.09 -2.04
CA PRO A 28 6.35 1.26 -1.58
C PRO A 28 6.37 1.38 -0.05
N LYS A 29 6.04 0.31 0.67
CA LYS A 29 5.92 0.29 2.15
C LYS A 29 7.25 0.37 2.89
N ILE A 30 8.33 -0.09 2.27
CA ILE A 30 9.69 -0.02 2.84
C ILE A 30 10.21 1.42 2.86
N THR A 31 9.66 2.28 1.99
CA THR A 31 10.03 3.68 1.97
C THR A 31 9.50 4.37 3.24
N PRO A 32 10.31 5.12 4.00
CA PRO A 32 9.88 5.78 5.23
C PRO A 32 8.95 7.00 4.99
N ARG A 33 8.42 7.14 3.78
CA ARG A 33 7.61 8.28 3.36
C ARG A 33 6.14 7.98 3.60
N ASN A 34 5.46 8.92 4.24
CA ASN A 34 4.01 8.89 4.37
C ASN A 34 3.38 9.47 3.09
N PRO A 35 2.73 8.65 2.24
CA PRO A 35 2.19 9.11 0.97
C PRO A 35 1.06 10.12 1.15
N ILE A 36 0.28 10.02 2.24
CA ILE A 36 -0.79 10.96 2.56
C ILE A 36 -0.19 12.33 2.88
N ARG A 37 0.86 12.36 3.71
CA ARG A 37 1.56 13.60 4.05
C ARG A 37 2.15 14.27 2.82
N GLU A 38 2.81 13.50 1.95
CA GLU A 38 3.38 14.05 0.71
C GLU A 38 2.30 14.62 -0.22
N LYS A 39 1.17 13.91 -0.39
CA LYS A 39 0.06 14.39 -1.21
C LYS A 39 -0.58 15.64 -0.65
N LEU A 40 -0.80 15.70 0.67
CA LEU A 40 -1.35 16.88 1.32
C LEU A 40 -0.37 18.06 1.28
N LEU A 41 0.95 17.82 1.43
CA LEU A 41 1.98 18.87 1.25
C LEU A 41 2.05 19.37 -0.20
N GLU A 42 1.94 18.47 -1.18
CA GLU A 42 1.88 18.81 -2.61
C GLU A 42 0.66 19.71 -2.89
N GLN A 43 -0.49 19.41 -2.29
CA GLN A 43 -1.70 20.23 -2.42
C GLN A 43 -1.59 21.58 -1.71
N ALA A 44 -1.06 21.60 -0.48
CA ALA A 44 -0.88 22.81 0.31
C ALA A 44 0.13 23.78 -0.32
N SER A 45 1.23 23.24 -0.88
CA SER A 45 2.25 24.04 -1.58
C SER A 45 1.71 24.68 -2.85
N ARG A 46 0.83 23.99 -3.59
CA ARG A 46 0.09 24.58 -4.74
C ARG A 46 -0.83 25.72 -4.32
N GLY A 47 -1.43 25.64 -3.13
CA GLY A 47 -2.29 26.68 -2.56
C GLY A 47 -1.53 27.84 -1.89
N GLY A 48 -0.21 27.75 -1.76
CA GLY A 48 0.62 28.76 -1.08
C GLY A 48 0.39 28.86 0.43
N TYR A 49 -0.34 27.91 1.03
CA TYR A 49 -0.73 27.95 2.44
C TYR A 49 -0.86 26.53 3.01
N ILE A 50 -0.19 26.30 4.14
CA ILE A 50 -0.36 25.08 4.94
C ILE A 50 -1.36 25.42 6.05
N PRO A 51 -2.56 24.80 6.07
CA PRO A 51 -3.55 25.09 7.10
C PRO A 51 -3.07 24.76 8.51
N PRO A 52 -3.44 25.55 9.54
CA PRO A 52 -3.30 25.14 10.93
C PRO A 52 -4.10 23.84 11.14
N GLY A 53 -3.49 22.83 11.76
CA GLY A 53 -4.07 21.49 11.87
C GLY A 53 -3.70 20.53 10.73
N PHE A 54 -2.70 20.84 9.92
CA PHE A 54 -2.18 19.94 8.87
C PHE A 54 -1.88 18.53 9.38
N GLU A 55 -1.27 18.39 10.55
CA GLU A 55 -0.98 17.08 11.16
C GLU A 55 -2.27 16.33 11.57
N ASP A 56 -3.28 17.05 12.06
CA ASP A 56 -4.58 16.44 12.39
C ASP A 56 -5.28 15.93 11.13
N MET A 57 -5.15 16.68 10.02
CA MET A 57 -5.60 16.21 8.71
C MET A 57 -4.86 14.93 8.31
N VAL A 58 -3.52 14.91 8.35
CA VAL A 58 -2.72 13.72 8.02
C VAL A 58 -3.19 12.51 8.84
N GLN A 59 -3.30 12.64 10.16
CA GLN A 59 -3.75 11.53 11.03
C GLN A 59 -5.18 11.07 10.72
N SER A 60 -6.10 12.00 10.42
CA SER A 60 -7.46 11.65 10.06
C SER A 60 -7.53 10.84 8.77
N TYR A 61 -6.70 11.20 7.78
CA TYR A 61 -6.60 10.48 6.51
C TYR A 61 -5.88 9.15 6.68
N GLU A 62 -4.82 9.06 7.49
CA GLU A 62 -4.16 7.79 7.82
C GLU A 62 -5.13 6.78 8.41
N LYS A 63 -5.95 7.21 9.38
CA LYS A 63 -7.01 6.36 9.96
C LYS A 63 -8.06 5.95 8.93
N ARG A 64 -8.47 6.88 8.06
CA ARG A 64 -9.46 6.61 7.01
C ARG A 64 -8.96 5.60 5.98
N PHE A 65 -7.67 5.66 5.63
CA PHE A 65 -7.03 4.72 4.70
C PHE A 65 -6.49 3.47 5.40
N GLY A 66 -6.66 3.35 6.73
CA GLY A 66 -6.20 2.19 7.50
C GLY A 66 -4.68 2.01 7.52
N LEU A 67 -3.93 3.09 7.29
CA LEU A 67 -2.45 3.07 7.31
C LEU A 67 -1.91 2.86 8.74
N ASP A 68 -2.75 3.11 9.75
CA ASP A 68 -2.52 2.84 11.17
C ASP A 68 -2.71 1.35 11.56
N GLN A 69 -3.29 0.54 10.67
CA GLN A 69 -3.57 -0.87 10.96
C GLN A 69 -2.33 -1.76 10.79
N PRO A 70 -2.30 -2.97 11.39
CA PRO A 70 -1.24 -3.93 11.15
C PRO A 70 -1.01 -4.23 9.67
N VAL A 71 0.25 -4.40 9.27
CA VAL A 71 0.66 -4.61 7.87
C VAL A 71 -0.10 -5.76 7.19
N TRP A 72 -0.44 -6.82 7.93
CA TRP A 72 -1.21 -7.95 7.41
C TRP A 72 -2.65 -7.57 7.02
N LYS A 73 -3.30 -6.64 7.75
CA LYS A 73 -4.64 -6.13 7.36
C LYS A 73 -4.54 -5.27 6.11
N GLN A 74 -3.51 -4.43 6.05
CA GLN A 74 -3.25 -3.59 4.90
C GLN A 74 -2.96 -4.43 3.64
N TYR A 75 -2.30 -5.59 3.79
CA TYR A 75 -2.05 -6.51 2.68
C TYR A 75 -3.32 -7.18 2.14
N LEU A 76 -4.28 -7.50 3.01
CA LEU A 76 -5.54 -8.14 2.62
C LEU A 76 -6.58 -7.15 2.06
N THR A 77 -6.42 -5.86 2.32
CA THR A 77 -7.35 -4.79 1.90
C THR A 77 -6.85 -4.03 0.67
N TYR A 78 -5.64 -4.33 0.20
CA TYR A 78 -5.02 -3.74 -0.99
C TYR A 78 -5.67 -4.29 -2.27
#